data_AF-A0A853FRU2-F1
#
_entry.id   AF-A0A853FRU2-F1
#
_cell.length_a   1.000
_cell.length_b   1.000
_cell.length_c   1.000
_cell.angle_alpha   90.00
_cell.angle_beta   90.00
_cell.angle_gamma   90.00
#
_symmetry.space_group_name_H-M   'P 1'
#
loop_
_entity.id
_entity.type
_entity.pdbx_description
1 polymer ?
#
loop_
_entity_poly.entity_id
_entity_poly.type
_entity_poly.pdbx_seq_one_letter_code
_entity_poly.pdbx_strand_id
1 'polypeptide(L)'
;MLVLILKALVIAIAMVLTIIWRTMDLVDFLREWQTLIGSFIALVAAWIAVRPVWRQLNRMEIQTDAMVRDAAVARIRDAEWSLDHMGTPIRNFLDQATNDLEPYEDEEIEISAESSHNWAGTLGVARTTFLEMAATRLDIASLEKRKEELGAAAERLISTLYAISAPVTVDPEEHGLDEGDIAKLEEDAVAAQSATPELMTLLRRALSAMDDERKQEIALLRKRLRAIDDRLAEG
;
A
#
# COMPACT_ATOMS: atom_id res chain seq x y z
N MET A 1 -31.97 -26.60 100.62
CA MET A 1 -32.44 -27.01 99.28
C MET A 1 -32.71 -25.80 98.37
N LEU A 2 -33.47 -24.79 98.82
CA LEU A 2 -33.81 -23.58 98.04
C LEU A 2 -32.60 -22.77 97.52
N VAL A 3 -31.55 -22.63 98.34
CA VAL A 3 -30.33 -21.86 98.00
C VAL A 3 -29.52 -22.48 96.86
N LEU A 4 -29.53 -23.82 96.74
CA LEU A 4 -28.82 -24.54 95.68
C LEU A 4 -29.51 -24.37 94.32
N ILE A 5 -30.84 -24.37 94.31
CA ILE A 5 -31.66 -24.15 93.11
C ILE A 5 -31.47 -22.71 92.60
N LEU A 6 -31.45 -21.73 93.52
CA LEU A 6 -31.23 -20.32 93.16
C LEU A 6 -29.83 -20.10 92.55
N LYS A 7 -28.78 -20.72 93.10
CA LYS A 7 -27.43 -20.63 92.54
C LYS A 7 -27.32 -21.25 91.15
N ALA A 8 -27.93 -22.42 90.94
CA ALA A 8 -27.96 -23.06 89.63
C ALA A 8 -28.68 -22.21 88.58
N LEU A 9 -29.79 -21.56 88.96
CA LEU A 9 -30.54 -20.67 88.08
C LEU A 9 -29.73 -19.44 87.68
N VAL A 10 -29.03 -18.80 88.62
CA VAL A 10 -28.18 -17.63 88.35
C VAL A 10 -27.03 -17.99 87.43
N ILE A 11 -26.39 -19.16 87.62
CA ILE A 11 -25.31 -19.63 86.75
C ILE A 11 -25.83 -19.92 85.33
N ALA A 12 -27.00 -20.56 85.20
CA ALA A 12 -27.61 -20.83 83.90
C ALA A 12 -27.96 -19.54 83.15
N ILE A 13 -28.53 -18.55 83.84
CA ILE A 13 -28.84 -17.23 83.27
C ILE A 13 -27.55 -16.50 82.85
N ALA A 14 -26.50 -16.55 83.67
CA ALA A 14 -25.21 -15.96 83.34
C ALA A 14 -24.57 -16.62 82.11
N MET A 15 -24.64 -17.95 81.98
CA MET A 15 -24.14 -18.67 80.79
C MET A 15 -24.91 -18.27 79.53
N VAL A 16 -26.24 -18.23 79.59
CA VAL A 16 -27.08 -17.83 78.45
C VAL A 16 -26.78 -16.39 78.03
N LEU A 17 -26.62 -15.47 79.00
CA LEU A 17 -26.25 -14.09 78.72
C LEU A 17 -24.87 -13.97 78.07
N THR A 18 -23.87 -14.76 78.50
CA THR A 18 -22.54 -14.77 77.86
C THR A 18 -22.56 -15.33 76.43
N ILE A 19 -23.40 -16.31 76.15
CA ILE A 19 -23.56 -16.86 74.79
C ILE A 19 -24.21 -15.82 73.89
N ILE A 20 -25.29 -15.17 74.36
CA ILE A 20 -25.99 -14.11 73.61
C ILE A 20 -25.04 -12.95 73.32
N TRP A 21 -24.28 -12.49 74.31
CA TRP A 21 -23.32 -11.39 74.15
C TRP A 21 -22.23 -11.72 73.12
N ARG A 22 -21.67 -12.94 73.18
CA ARG A 22 -20.67 -13.41 72.21
C ARG A 22 -21.23 -13.56 70.79
N THR A 23 -22.51 -13.93 70.65
CA THR A 23 -23.16 -13.98 69.33
C THR A 23 -23.48 -12.59 68.77
N MET A 24 -23.78 -11.61 69.63
CA MET A 24 -24.01 -10.22 69.20
C MET A 24 -22.71 -9.58 68.72
N ASP A 25 -21.60 -9.76 69.44
CA ASP A 25 -20.27 -9.30 69.02
C ASP A 25 -19.85 -9.88 67.66
N LEU A 26 -20.19 -11.14 67.40
CA LEU A 26 -19.85 -11.82 66.15
C LEU A 26 -20.71 -11.32 64.99
N VAL A 27 -21.97 -10.96 65.24
CA VAL A 27 -22.86 -10.35 64.24
C VAL A 27 -22.46 -8.91 63.92
N ASP A 28 -22.07 -8.13 64.93
CA ASP A 28 -21.61 -6.76 64.74
C ASP A 28 -20.23 -6.71 64.06
N PHE A 29 -19.32 -7.62 64.43
CA PHE A 29 -18.07 -7.84 63.69
C PHE A 29 -18.32 -8.24 62.23
N LEU A 30 -19.23 -9.18 61.97
CA LEU A 30 -19.57 -9.56 60.59
C LEU A 30 -20.22 -8.40 59.82
N ARG A 31 -21.02 -7.54 60.47
CA ARG A 31 -21.61 -6.33 59.84
C ARG A 31 -20.58 -5.26 59.52
N GLU A 32 -19.61 -5.01 60.41
CA GLU A 32 -18.54 -4.05 60.16
C GLU A 32 -17.60 -4.50 59.04
N TRP A 33 -17.32 -5.81 58.96
CA TRP A 33 -16.49 -6.39 57.89
C TRP A 33 -17.26 -6.69 56.61
N GLN A 34 -18.59 -6.65 56.61
CA GLN A 34 -19.43 -6.97 55.45
C GLN A 34 -19.15 -6.07 54.24
N THR A 35 -18.96 -4.77 54.46
CA THR A 35 -18.64 -3.81 53.40
C THR A 35 -17.25 -4.05 52.83
N LEU A 36 -16.29 -4.43 53.68
CA LEU A 36 -14.91 -4.70 53.31
C LEU A 36 -14.80 -6.02 52.52
N ILE A 37 -15.46 -7.08 52.99
CA ILE A 37 -15.58 -8.37 52.28
C ILE A 37 -16.32 -8.18 50.95
N GLY A 38 -17.40 -7.40 50.93
CA GLY A 38 -18.14 -7.09 49.72
C GLY A 38 -17.29 -6.35 48.67
N SER A 39 -16.50 -5.37 49.11
CA SER A 39 -15.58 -4.65 48.22
C SER A 39 -14.45 -5.54 47.67
N PHE A 40 -13.94 -6.49 48.47
CA PHE A 40 -12.94 -7.46 48.03
C PHE A 40 -13.50 -8.45 47.01
N ILE A 41 -14.72 -8.98 47.24
CA ILE A 41 -15.40 -9.86 46.29
C ILE A 41 -15.69 -9.13 44.97
N ALA A 42 -16.08 -7.85 45.03
CA ALA A 42 -16.30 -7.03 43.85
C ALA A 42 -15.01 -6.83 43.02
N LEU A 43 -13.87 -6.61 43.68
CA LEU A 43 -12.56 -6.50 43.01
C LEU A 43 -12.13 -7.81 42.36
N VAL A 44 -12.34 -8.95 43.02
CA VAL A 44 -12.03 -10.28 42.46
C VAL A 44 -12.95 -10.60 41.27
N ALA A 45 -14.25 -10.29 41.39
CA ALA A 45 -15.20 -10.45 40.28
C ALA A 45 -14.83 -9.56 39.09
N ALA A 46 -14.43 -8.31 39.33
CA ALA A 46 -13.94 -7.40 38.28
C ALA A 46 -12.66 -7.95 37.60
N TRP A 47 -11.71 -8.47 38.37
CA TRP A 47 -10.49 -9.07 37.81
C TRP A 47 -10.76 -10.32 36.96
N ILE A 48 -11.66 -11.20 37.41
CA ILE A 48 -12.08 -12.38 36.65
C ILE A 48 -12.82 -11.98 35.37
N ALA A 49 -13.66 -10.94 35.42
CA ALA A 49 -14.40 -10.43 34.26
C ALA A 49 -13.50 -9.74 33.22
N VAL A 50 -12.37 -9.14 33.64
CA VAL A 50 -11.38 -8.52 32.74
C VAL A 50 -10.53 -9.57 32.02
N ARG A 51 -10.28 -10.73 32.63
CA ARG A 51 -9.46 -11.83 32.07
C ARG A 51 -9.90 -12.35 30.69
N PRO A 52 -11.19 -12.58 30.38
CA PRO A 52 -11.63 -13.00 29.05
C PRO A 52 -11.47 -11.88 27.99
N VAL A 53 -11.59 -10.61 28.36
CA VAL A 53 -11.38 -9.47 27.45
C VAL A 53 -9.92 -9.39 27.02
N TRP A 54 -8.97 -9.57 27.94
CA TRP A 54 -7.54 -9.66 27.60
C TRP A 54 -7.23 -10.83 26.68
N ARG A 55 -7.83 -12.00 26.91
CA ARG A 55 -7.67 -13.15 26.00
C ARG A 55 -8.29 -12.92 24.63
N GLN A 56 -9.39 -12.15 24.54
CA GLN A 56 -10.00 -11.78 23.27
C GLN A 56 -9.14 -10.76 22.52
N LEU A 57 -8.60 -9.75 23.20
CA LEU A 57 -7.66 -8.78 22.61
C LEU A 57 -6.41 -9.48 22.07
N ASN A 58 -5.80 -10.39 22.84
CA ASN A 58 -4.63 -11.15 22.39
C ASN A 58 -4.93 -12.02 21.15
N ARG A 59 -6.12 -12.63 21.08
CA ARG A 59 -6.54 -13.42 19.91
C ARG A 59 -6.85 -12.55 18.69
N MET A 60 -7.45 -11.39 18.90
CA MET A 60 -7.70 -10.41 17.83
C MET A 60 -6.40 -9.82 17.31
N GLU A 61 -5.41 -9.57 18.16
CA GLU A 61 -4.09 -9.06 17.79
C GLU A 61 -3.36 -10.05 16.88
N ILE A 62 -3.28 -11.33 17.26
CA ILE A 62 -2.67 -12.39 16.43
C ILE A 62 -3.43 -12.56 15.10
N GLN A 63 -4.76 -12.53 15.12
CA GLN A 63 -5.56 -12.67 13.88
C GLN A 63 -5.44 -11.43 12.97
N THR A 64 -5.36 -10.23 13.56
CA THR A 64 -5.17 -8.97 12.82
C THR A 64 -3.77 -8.91 12.22
N ASP A 65 -2.74 -9.27 12.98
CA ASP A 65 -1.36 -9.29 12.50
C ASP A 65 -1.15 -10.34 11.40
N ALA A 66 -1.75 -11.54 11.52
CA ALA A 66 -1.76 -12.52 10.44
C ALA A 66 -2.46 -12.02 9.17
N MET A 67 -3.61 -11.34 9.30
CA MET A 67 -4.32 -10.77 8.16
C MET A 67 -3.56 -9.60 7.51
N VAL A 68 -2.93 -8.75 8.31
CA VAL A 68 -2.07 -7.66 7.84
C VAL A 68 -0.82 -8.20 7.15
N ARG A 69 -0.26 -9.29 7.65
CA ARG A 69 0.85 -10.02 7.02
C ARG A 69 0.46 -10.53 5.63
N ASP A 70 -0.67 -11.22 5.50
CA ASP A 70 -1.14 -11.77 4.23
C ASP A 70 -1.45 -10.66 3.21
N ALA A 71 -2.07 -9.56 3.65
CA ALA A 71 -2.30 -8.38 2.82
C ALA A 71 -0.97 -7.72 2.37
N ALA A 72 0.03 -7.64 3.25
CA ALA A 72 1.34 -7.11 2.90
C ALA A 72 2.08 -8.01 1.88
N VAL A 73 1.98 -9.34 2.02
CA VAL A 73 2.53 -10.30 1.06
C VAL A 73 1.86 -10.16 -0.30
N ALA A 74 0.54 -10.09 -0.35
CA ALA A 74 -0.20 -9.88 -1.60
C ALA A 74 0.24 -8.58 -2.30
N ARG A 75 0.34 -7.48 -1.55
CA ARG A 75 0.79 -6.19 -2.07
C ARG A 75 2.24 -6.21 -2.58
N ILE A 76 3.15 -6.91 -1.91
CA ILE A 76 4.53 -7.08 -2.39
C ILE A 76 4.52 -7.83 -3.73
N ARG A 77 3.73 -8.91 -3.84
CA ARG A 77 3.64 -9.72 -5.05
C ARG A 77 3.07 -8.93 -6.23
N ASP A 78 2.06 -8.10 -5.97
CA ASP A 78 1.50 -7.19 -6.96
C ASP A 78 2.50 -6.11 -7.40
N ALA A 79 3.26 -5.56 -6.45
CA ALA A 79 4.28 -4.56 -6.73
C ALA A 79 5.46 -5.16 -7.54
N GLU A 80 5.88 -6.38 -7.23
CA GLU A 80 6.89 -7.13 -7.99
C GLU A 80 6.41 -7.42 -9.41
N TRP A 81 5.17 -7.91 -9.57
CA TRP A 81 4.59 -8.11 -10.89
C TRP A 81 4.57 -6.80 -11.70
N SER A 82 4.18 -5.69 -11.07
CA SER A 82 4.16 -4.38 -11.73
C SER A 82 5.56 -3.95 -12.18
N LEU A 83 6.58 -4.14 -11.34
CA LEU A 83 7.97 -3.84 -11.70
C LEU A 83 8.43 -4.63 -12.94
N ASP A 84 8.06 -5.91 -13.02
CA ASP A 84 8.50 -6.81 -14.08
C ASP A 84 7.74 -6.64 -15.40
N HIS A 85 6.47 -6.21 -15.35
CA HIS A 85 5.58 -6.26 -16.51
C HIS A 85 5.12 -4.88 -17.00
N MET A 86 4.89 -3.93 -16.09
CA MET A 86 4.19 -2.70 -16.43
C MET A 86 5.00 -1.82 -17.38
N GLY A 87 6.31 -1.68 -17.13
CA GLY A 87 7.22 -0.92 -17.98
C GLY A 87 7.66 -1.64 -19.26
N THR A 88 7.39 -2.94 -19.39
CA THR A 88 7.95 -3.80 -20.45
C THR A 88 7.56 -3.39 -21.86
N PRO A 89 6.30 -3.01 -22.17
CA PRO A 89 5.95 -2.55 -23.52
C PRO A 89 6.79 -1.33 -23.96
N ILE A 90 6.97 -0.35 -23.07
CA ILE A 90 7.75 0.86 -23.36
C ILE A 90 9.25 0.55 -23.41
N ARG A 91 9.74 -0.34 -22.54
CA ARG A 91 11.13 -0.81 -22.55
C ARG A 91 11.47 -1.51 -23.87
N ASN A 92 10.62 -2.42 -24.31
CA ASN A 92 10.80 -3.14 -25.58
C ASN A 92 10.85 -2.18 -26.76
N PHE A 93 9.98 -1.16 -26.78
CA PHE A 93 10.05 -0.09 -27.79
C PHE A 93 11.39 0.65 -27.74
N LEU A 94 11.83 1.07 -26.55
CA LEU A 94 13.10 1.80 -26.39
C LEU A 94 14.29 0.96 -26.83
N ASP A 95 14.30 -0.33 -26.50
CA ASP A 95 15.35 -1.26 -26.90
C ASP A 95 15.35 -1.45 -28.42
N GLN A 96 14.18 -1.66 -29.03
CA GLN A 96 14.04 -1.73 -30.49
C GLN A 96 14.54 -0.47 -31.18
N ALA A 97 14.07 0.71 -30.76
CA ALA A 97 14.48 1.99 -31.34
C ALA A 97 15.98 2.27 -31.14
N THR A 98 16.59 1.74 -30.07
CA THR A 98 18.05 1.83 -29.88
C THR A 98 18.79 0.98 -30.90
N ASN A 99 18.34 -0.26 -31.10
CA ASN A 99 18.96 -1.19 -32.04
C ASN A 99 18.80 -0.71 -33.49
N ASP A 100 17.64 -0.14 -33.82
CA ASP A 100 17.38 0.43 -35.15
C ASP A 100 18.25 1.66 -35.45
N LEU A 101 18.73 2.36 -34.41
CA LEU A 101 19.62 3.53 -34.50
C LEU A 101 21.10 3.16 -34.32
N GLU A 102 21.44 1.90 -34.06
CA GLU A 102 22.83 1.49 -33.91
C GLU A 102 23.50 1.47 -35.29
N PRO A 103 24.54 2.31 -35.53
CA PRO A 103 25.13 2.45 -36.85
C PRO A 103 25.84 1.17 -37.28
N TYR A 104 25.47 0.65 -38.44
CA TYR A 104 26.33 -0.25 -39.21
C TYR A 104 27.29 0.63 -40.02
N GLU A 105 28.59 0.60 -39.69
CA GLU A 105 29.66 1.19 -40.52
C GLU A 105 29.64 2.72 -40.68
N ASP A 106 29.73 3.46 -39.55
CA ASP A 106 30.06 4.90 -39.51
C ASP A 106 29.11 5.88 -40.25
N GLU A 107 27.90 5.44 -40.66
CA GLU A 107 26.86 6.33 -41.22
C GLU A 107 25.97 6.94 -40.12
N GLU A 108 25.69 8.24 -40.24
CA GLU A 108 24.71 8.92 -39.39
C GLU A 108 23.30 8.48 -39.83
N ILE A 109 22.64 7.68 -38.99
CA ILE A 109 21.29 7.17 -39.30
C ILE A 109 20.27 8.29 -39.10
N GLU A 110 19.73 8.80 -40.21
CA GLU A 110 18.56 9.68 -40.19
C GLU A 110 17.28 8.87 -39.94
N ILE A 111 16.41 9.37 -39.06
CA ILE A 111 15.11 8.75 -38.82
C ILE A 111 14.21 9.01 -40.03
N SER A 112 14.01 8.00 -40.86
CA SER A 112 13.14 8.10 -42.03
C SER A 112 11.67 8.36 -41.65
N ALA A 113 10.91 8.93 -42.59
CA ALA A 113 9.47 9.12 -42.43
C ALA A 113 8.71 7.79 -42.18
N GLU A 114 9.15 6.70 -42.81
CA GLU A 114 8.57 5.37 -42.60
C GLU A 114 8.90 4.83 -41.20
N SER A 115 10.17 4.90 -40.79
CA SER A 115 10.61 4.46 -39.46
C SER A 115 9.93 5.24 -38.35
N SER A 116 9.84 6.57 -38.47
CA SER A 116 9.15 7.42 -37.49
C SER A 116 7.66 7.09 -37.40
N HIS A 117 6.96 6.86 -38.52
CA HIS A 117 5.56 6.44 -38.51
C HIS A 117 5.37 5.09 -37.79
N ASN A 118 6.22 4.10 -38.12
CA ASN A 118 6.16 2.77 -37.52
C ASN A 118 6.48 2.80 -36.02
N TRP A 119 7.47 3.59 -35.61
CA TRP A 119 7.80 3.81 -34.20
C TRP A 119 6.67 4.52 -33.45
N ALA A 120 6.04 5.53 -34.05
CA ALA A 120 4.88 6.22 -33.45
C ALA A 120 3.74 5.23 -33.17
N GLY A 121 3.41 4.38 -34.14
CA GLY A 121 2.40 3.34 -33.97
C GLY A 121 2.76 2.32 -32.89
N THR A 122 4.01 1.83 -32.90
CA THR A 122 4.51 0.85 -31.92
C THR A 122 4.49 1.42 -30.49
N LEU A 123 4.98 2.65 -30.31
CA LEU A 123 4.94 3.32 -29.01
C LEU A 123 3.51 3.68 -28.59
N GLY A 124 2.62 4.00 -29.54
CA GLY A 124 1.20 4.21 -29.28
C GLY A 124 0.52 2.98 -28.68
N VAL A 125 0.79 1.80 -29.25
CA VAL A 125 0.32 0.52 -28.69
C VAL A 125 0.95 0.28 -27.31
N ALA A 126 2.26 0.43 -27.17
CA ALA A 126 2.97 0.23 -25.91
C ALA A 126 2.45 1.13 -24.78
N ARG A 127 2.19 2.41 -25.08
CA ARG A 127 1.60 3.38 -24.16
C ARG A 127 0.19 2.97 -23.75
N THR A 128 -0.64 2.53 -24.70
CA THR A 128 -2.01 2.10 -24.43
C THR A 128 -2.02 0.89 -23.49
N THR A 129 -1.22 -0.14 -23.79
CA THR A 129 -1.08 -1.32 -22.93
C THR A 129 -0.58 -0.94 -21.54
N PHE A 130 0.39 -0.02 -21.44
CA PHE A 130 0.86 0.51 -20.17
C PHE A 130 -0.27 1.18 -19.36
N LEU A 131 -1.06 2.06 -19.98
CA LEU A 131 -2.14 2.78 -19.30
C LEU A 131 -3.28 1.83 -18.87
N GLU A 132 -3.60 0.81 -19.66
CA GLU A 132 -4.56 -0.22 -19.28
C GLU A 132 -4.10 -0.99 -18.03
N MET A 133 -2.83 -1.41 -18.00
CA MET A 133 -2.24 -2.06 -16.82
C MET A 133 -2.22 -1.12 -15.61
N ALA A 134 -1.92 0.17 -15.82
CA ALA A 134 -1.88 1.17 -14.78
C ALA A 134 -3.27 1.46 -14.18
N ALA A 135 -4.33 1.50 -15.00
CA ALA A 135 -5.69 1.82 -14.58
C ALA A 135 -6.33 0.74 -13.69
N THR A 136 -5.89 -0.50 -13.80
CA THR A 136 -6.41 -1.62 -12.98
C THR A 136 -5.80 -1.67 -11.58
N ARG A 137 -4.84 -0.79 -11.26
CA ARG A 137 -4.06 -0.84 -10.02
C ARG A 137 -4.04 0.51 -9.32
N LEU A 138 -4.44 0.53 -8.05
CA LEU A 138 -4.34 1.71 -7.19
C LEU A 138 -2.98 1.73 -6.50
N ASP A 139 -2.10 2.66 -6.90
CA ASP A 139 -0.80 2.84 -6.25
C ASP A 139 -0.77 4.05 -5.30
N ILE A 140 0.34 4.21 -4.61
CA ILE A 140 0.61 5.42 -3.82
C ILE A 140 0.72 6.63 -4.75
N ALA A 141 0.40 7.82 -4.22
CA ALA A 141 0.36 9.05 -5.01
C ALA A 141 1.66 9.35 -5.78
N SER A 142 2.83 9.00 -5.22
CA SER A 142 4.11 9.20 -5.92
C SER A 142 4.22 8.31 -7.17
N LEU A 143 3.77 7.06 -7.10
CA LEU A 143 3.75 6.15 -8.25
C LEU A 143 2.71 6.54 -9.30
N GLU A 144 1.53 7.02 -8.88
CA GLU A 144 0.54 7.57 -9.82
C GLU A 144 1.13 8.75 -10.61
N LYS A 145 1.82 9.66 -9.92
CA LYS A 145 2.54 10.75 -10.59
C LYS A 145 3.60 10.23 -11.57
N ARG A 146 4.37 9.18 -11.22
CA ARG A 146 5.36 8.59 -12.14
C ARG A 146 4.71 7.97 -13.36
N LYS A 147 3.55 7.32 -13.21
CA LYS A 147 2.80 6.77 -14.35
C LYS A 147 2.32 7.87 -15.29
N GLU A 148 1.82 8.98 -14.74
CA GLU A 148 1.42 10.16 -15.52
C GLU A 148 2.61 10.76 -16.27
N GLU A 149 3.74 10.94 -15.60
CA GLU A 149 4.99 11.43 -16.21
C GLU A 149 5.45 10.54 -17.37
N LEU A 150 5.44 9.22 -17.18
CA LEU A 150 5.78 8.24 -18.22
C LEU A 150 4.80 8.25 -19.39
N GLY A 151 3.50 8.27 -19.11
CA GLY A 151 2.45 8.35 -20.13
C GLY A 151 2.52 9.64 -20.94
N ALA A 152 2.84 10.77 -20.30
CA ALA A 152 3.02 12.06 -20.96
C ALA A 152 4.32 12.11 -21.79
N ALA A 153 5.41 11.52 -21.29
CA ALA A 153 6.65 11.37 -22.04
C ALA A 153 6.44 10.58 -23.33
N ALA A 154 5.75 9.44 -23.24
CA ALA A 154 5.45 8.59 -24.38
C ALA A 154 4.57 9.34 -25.40
N GLU A 155 3.53 10.05 -24.94
CA GLU A 155 2.65 10.84 -25.82
C GLU A 155 3.41 11.93 -26.59
N ARG A 156 4.29 12.66 -25.91
CA ARG A 156 5.12 13.69 -26.55
C ARG A 156 6.02 13.10 -27.62
N LEU A 157 6.64 11.95 -27.36
CA LEU A 157 7.47 11.27 -28.35
C LEU A 157 6.62 10.77 -29.53
N ILE A 158 5.44 10.19 -29.28
CA ILE A 158 4.51 9.76 -30.34
C ILE A 158 4.14 10.94 -31.25
N SER A 159 3.72 12.08 -30.67
CA SER A 159 3.36 13.27 -31.44
C SER A 159 4.55 13.79 -32.27
N THR A 160 5.76 13.75 -31.71
CA THR A 160 6.98 14.18 -32.41
C THR A 160 7.31 13.24 -33.57
N LEU A 161 7.20 11.93 -33.39
CA LEU A 161 7.40 10.94 -34.45
C LEU A 161 6.36 11.06 -35.57
N TYR A 162 5.11 11.38 -35.23
CA TYR A 162 4.11 11.69 -36.26
C TYR A 162 4.42 12.98 -37.01
N ALA A 163 4.96 14.02 -36.35
CA ALA A 163 5.38 15.24 -37.04
C ALA A 163 6.49 14.98 -38.07
N ILE A 164 7.43 14.06 -37.80
CA ILE A 164 8.47 13.67 -38.76
C ILE A 164 7.87 12.99 -40.00
N SER A 165 6.88 12.12 -39.81
CA SER A 165 6.26 11.38 -40.92
C SER A 165 5.21 12.19 -41.69
N ALA A 166 4.65 13.23 -41.08
CA ALA A 166 3.53 14.00 -41.61
C ALA A 166 3.72 14.53 -43.05
N PRO A 167 4.88 15.10 -43.45
CA PRO A 167 5.07 15.59 -44.82
C PRO A 167 4.92 14.51 -45.91
N VAL A 168 5.13 13.24 -45.55
CA VAL A 168 5.06 12.11 -46.47
C VAL A 168 3.73 11.37 -46.36
N THR A 169 3.14 11.31 -45.16
CA THR A 169 1.93 10.52 -44.91
C THR A 169 0.63 11.31 -45.04
N VAL A 170 0.68 12.64 -44.96
CA VAL A 170 -0.51 13.50 -45.10
C VAL A 170 -0.65 13.88 -46.57
N ASP A 171 -1.73 13.44 -47.21
CA ASP A 171 -2.08 13.87 -48.56
C ASP A 171 -2.57 15.33 -48.53
N PRO A 172 -1.84 16.28 -49.16
CA PRO A 172 -2.22 17.70 -49.17
C PRO A 172 -3.55 17.96 -49.85
N GLU A 173 -3.92 17.19 -50.88
CA GLU A 173 -5.17 17.39 -51.62
C GLU A 173 -6.38 16.92 -50.79
N GLU A 174 -6.23 15.80 -50.08
CA GLU A 174 -7.29 15.27 -49.20
C GLU A 174 -7.56 16.20 -48.00
N HIS A 175 -6.50 16.87 -47.51
CA HIS A 175 -6.57 17.74 -46.34
C HIS A 175 -6.75 19.23 -46.69
N GLY A 176 -6.79 19.57 -47.99
CA GLY A 176 -6.94 20.95 -48.46
C GLY A 176 -5.82 21.88 -48.02
N LEU A 177 -4.59 21.35 -47.91
CA LEU A 177 -3.41 22.10 -47.47
C LEU A 177 -2.89 22.98 -48.60
N ASP A 178 -2.50 24.21 -48.26
CA ASP A 178 -1.83 25.10 -49.19
C ASP A 178 -0.29 24.95 -49.14
N GLU A 179 0.43 25.65 -50.03
CA GLU A 179 1.90 25.61 -50.08
C GLU A 179 2.54 26.07 -48.75
N GLY A 180 1.90 26.97 -48.00
CA GLY A 180 2.37 27.43 -46.70
C GLY A 180 2.20 26.38 -45.62
N ASP A 181 1.10 25.63 -45.64
CA ASP A 181 0.86 24.51 -44.75
C ASP A 181 1.86 23.36 -45.00
N ILE A 182 2.15 23.05 -46.27
CA ILE A 182 3.14 22.02 -46.63
C ILE A 182 4.54 22.44 -46.15
N ALA A 183 4.95 23.68 -46.42
CA ALA A 183 6.24 24.19 -45.95
C ALA A 183 6.36 24.15 -44.43
N LYS A 184 5.25 24.41 -43.72
CA LYS A 184 5.21 24.29 -42.26
C LYS A 184 5.35 22.84 -41.77
N LEU A 185 4.73 21.87 -42.47
CA LEU A 185 4.92 20.45 -42.13
C LEU A 185 6.39 20.03 -42.28
N GLU A 186 7.07 20.50 -43.32
CA GLU A 186 8.51 20.25 -43.50
C GLU A 186 9.35 20.91 -42.39
N GLU A 187 9.06 22.15 -42.00
CA GLU A 187 9.72 22.83 -40.88
C GLU A 187 9.51 22.08 -39.55
N ASP A 188 8.27 21.70 -39.26
CA ASP A 188 7.90 20.94 -38.07
C ASP A 188 8.60 19.57 -38.05
N ALA A 189 8.75 18.90 -39.20
CA ALA A 189 9.44 17.63 -39.31
C ALA A 189 10.94 17.74 -38.97
N VAL A 190 11.63 18.77 -39.47
CA VAL A 190 13.06 19.03 -39.15
C VAL A 190 13.25 19.34 -37.67
N ALA A 191 12.37 20.17 -37.09
CA ALA A 191 12.38 20.48 -35.67
C ALA A 191 12.12 19.22 -34.82
N ALA A 192 11.19 18.37 -35.26
CA ALA A 192 10.84 17.12 -34.59
C ALA A 192 11.99 16.09 -34.63
N GLN A 193 12.67 15.94 -35.77
CA GLN A 193 13.87 15.10 -35.87
C GLN A 193 14.92 15.53 -34.84
N SER A 194 15.20 16.83 -34.76
CA SER A 194 16.18 17.39 -33.82
C SER A 194 15.80 17.18 -32.34
N ALA A 195 14.50 17.18 -32.02
CA ALA A 195 14.00 16.98 -30.66
C ALA A 195 13.93 15.50 -30.22
N THR A 196 13.93 14.57 -31.16
CA THR A 196 13.69 13.14 -30.90
C THR A 196 14.69 12.50 -29.91
N PRO A 197 16.01 12.73 -30.01
CA PRO A 197 16.97 12.14 -29.07
C PRO A 197 16.75 12.58 -27.61
N GLU A 198 16.38 13.85 -27.40
CA GLU A 198 16.06 14.37 -26.07
C GLU A 198 14.79 13.72 -25.52
N LEU A 199 13.75 13.58 -26.34
CA LEU A 199 12.49 12.95 -25.94
C LEU A 199 12.63 11.45 -25.67
N MET A 200 13.45 10.72 -26.44
CA MET A 200 13.81 9.33 -26.13
C MET A 200 14.52 9.23 -24.77
N THR A 201 15.43 10.16 -24.48
CA THR A 201 16.11 10.24 -23.17
C THR A 201 15.13 10.56 -22.05
N LEU A 202 14.19 11.48 -22.27
CA LEU A 202 13.15 11.84 -21.31
C LEU A 202 12.23 10.63 -21.01
N LEU A 203 11.85 9.87 -22.04
CA LEU A 203 11.07 8.64 -21.89
C LEU A 203 11.81 7.59 -21.07
N ARG A 204 13.11 7.34 -21.36
CA ARG A 204 13.96 6.44 -20.56
C ARG A 204 14.04 6.87 -19.10
N ARG A 205 14.24 8.16 -18.84
CA ARG A 205 14.30 8.71 -17.48
C ARG A 205 12.98 8.52 -16.73
N ALA A 206 11.85 8.78 -17.37
CA ALA A 206 10.54 8.58 -16.76
C ALA A 206 10.30 7.10 -16.42
N LEU A 207 10.68 6.19 -17.32
CA LEU A 207 10.59 4.75 -17.09
C LEU A 207 11.46 4.31 -15.90
N SER A 208 12.73 4.73 -15.88
CA SER A 208 13.64 4.43 -14.76
C SER A 208 13.14 4.99 -13.43
N ALA A 209 12.62 6.22 -13.42
CA ALA A 209 12.10 6.85 -12.22
C ALA A 209 10.89 6.09 -11.64
N MET A 210 10.01 5.58 -12.51
CA MET A 210 8.90 4.72 -12.10
C MET A 210 9.40 3.39 -11.51
N ASP A 211 10.34 2.72 -12.18
CA ASP A 211 10.91 1.45 -11.71
C ASP A 211 11.61 1.63 -10.35
N ASP A 212 12.34 2.72 -10.16
CA ASP A 212 13.04 3.01 -8.92
C ASP A 212 12.09 3.35 -7.76
N GLU A 213 11.02 4.12 -8.01
CA GLU A 213 9.96 4.38 -7.02
C GLU A 213 9.28 3.06 -6.60
N ARG A 214 9.03 2.16 -7.56
CA ARG A 214 8.44 0.84 -7.27
C ARG A 214 9.38 -0.04 -6.44
N LYS A 215 10.68 -0.06 -6.75
CA LYS A 215 11.69 -0.78 -5.93
C LYS A 215 11.72 -0.25 -4.50
N GLN A 216 11.62 1.07 -4.31
CA GLN A 216 11.55 1.68 -2.99
C GLN A 216 10.29 1.26 -2.22
N GLU A 217 9.12 1.24 -2.88
CA GLU A 217 7.88 0.74 -2.27
C GLU A 217 8.03 -0.72 -1.82
N ILE A 218 8.55 -1.61 -2.69
CA ILE A 218 8.78 -3.02 -2.36
C ILE A 218 9.72 -3.15 -1.16
N ALA A 219 10.81 -2.38 -1.11
CA ALA A 219 11.75 -2.41 0.00
C ALA A 219 11.09 -1.99 1.33
N LEU A 220 10.25 -0.94 1.30
CA LEU A 220 9.49 -0.48 2.47
C LEU A 220 8.45 -1.51 2.92
N LEU A 221 7.73 -2.14 1.98
CA LEU A 221 6.76 -3.20 2.28
C LEU A 221 7.45 -4.42 2.91
N ARG A 222 8.58 -4.86 2.36
CA ARG A 222 9.39 -5.95 2.94
C ARG A 222 9.89 -5.62 4.34
N LYS A 223 10.31 -4.37 4.59
CA LYS A 223 10.71 -3.93 5.93
C LYS A 223 9.54 -3.97 6.92
N ARG A 224 8.36 -3.52 6.50
CA ARG A 224 7.14 -3.58 7.32
C ARG A 224 6.70 -5.01 7.60
N LEU A 225 6.79 -5.89 6.60
CA LEU A 225 6.48 -7.31 6.76
C LEU A 225 7.37 -7.98 7.81
N ARG A 226 8.69 -7.74 7.77
CA ARG A 226 9.61 -8.24 8.81
C ARG A 226 9.23 -7.78 10.22
N ALA A 227 8.87 -6.51 10.37
CA ALA A 227 8.43 -5.99 11.67
C ALA A 227 7.12 -6.63 12.16
N ILE A 228 6.23 -7.06 11.26
CA ILE A 228 5.03 -7.83 11.61
C ILE A 228 5.42 -9.26 11.99
N ASP A 229 6.31 -9.89 11.22
CA ASP A 229 6.83 -11.23 11.50
C ASP A 229 7.53 -11.29 12.88
N ASP A 230 8.33 -10.29 13.23
CA ASP A 230 9.01 -10.20 14.53
C ASP A 230 8.00 -10.11 15.69
N ARG A 231 6.95 -9.28 15.56
CA ARG A 231 5.88 -9.19 16.58
C ARG A 231 5.10 -10.48 16.74
N LEU A 232 4.80 -11.17 15.64
CA LEU A 232 4.14 -12.48 15.66
C LEU A 232 5.01 -13.57 16.29
N ALA A 233 6.34 -13.44 16.25
CA ALA A 233 7.26 -14.39 16.87
C ALA A 233 7.46 -14.15 18.38
N GLU A 234 7.24 -12.92 18.85
CA GLU A 234 7.36 -12.52 20.26
C GLU A 234 6.07 -12.75 21.08
N GLY A 235 4.91 -12.82 20.43
CA GLY A 235 3.58 -13.01 21.04
C GLY A 235 3.13 -14.46 21.20
#